data_AF-A0A3M9Z0H2-F1
#
_entry.id   AF-A0A3M9Z0H2-F1
#
_cell.length_a   1.000
_cell.length_b   1.000
_cell.length_c   1.000
_cell.angle_alpha   90.00
_cell.angle_beta   90.00
_cell.angle_gamma   90.00
#
_symmetry.space_group_name_H-M   'P 1'
#
loop_
_entity.id
_entity.type
_entity.pdbx_description
1 polymer ?
#
loop_
_entity_poly.entity_id
_entity_poly.type
_entity_poly.pdbx_seq_one_letter_code
_entity_poly.pdbx_strand_id
1 'polypeptide(L)'
;MNWLLLFDPSSAWDWFLAQTPTPSPSSPEVELLKSQLEFLKDSNTRLGESFTRFVGAMQFTLVVFGALGGLLAYVVGKNLDDAKKVASQMIHQEMEGQVAALLQTEIENVKRTLRRERVIGATLVDYYLQDASTEPSEFKLLQTRGFQNVRFHIEEGSLRRSLGDIVVLDLENWENAAGEAFSQLSEDMREQQAKRQVDTLLSILPTSTVLVVYVRSTVKYLFEVSKDRYVLPANNPVTLIGNTADAAYVAAGERSAENS
;
A
#
# COMPACT_ATOMS: atom_id res chain seq x y z
N MET A 1 51.65 40.33 -50.85
CA MET A 1 50.69 40.87 -51.83
C MET A 1 49.44 40.01 -51.79
N ASN A 2 48.28 40.67 -51.66
CA ASN A 2 46.90 40.17 -51.74
C ASN A 2 46.46 39.09 -50.72
N TRP A 3 46.15 39.55 -49.51
CA TRP A 3 45.40 38.85 -48.46
C TRP A 3 43.90 39.25 -48.47
N LEU A 4 43.39 39.74 -49.61
CA LEU A 4 42.09 40.43 -49.74
C LEU A 4 41.04 39.62 -50.51
N LEU A 5 40.87 38.32 -50.22
CA LEU A 5 39.73 37.52 -50.72
C LEU A 5 39.29 36.44 -49.72
N LEU A 6 39.12 36.79 -48.44
CA LEU A 6 38.61 35.86 -47.41
C LEU A 6 37.68 36.53 -46.39
N PHE A 7 37.04 37.64 -46.76
CA PHE A 7 35.97 38.23 -45.97
C PHE A 7 34.64 38.05 -46.68
N ASP A 8 33.88 37.05 -46.22
CA ASP A 8 32.45 36.95 -46.46
C ASP A 8 31.72 37.87 -45.45
N PRO A 9 31.05 38.95 -45.92
CA PRO A 9 30.35 39.89 -45.05
C PRO A 9 29.09 39.31 -44.38
N SER A 10 28.70 38.06 -44.67
CA SER A 10 27.60 37.38 -43.97
C SER A 10 27.97 36.91 -42.56
N SER A 11 29.26 36.68 -42.29
CA SER A 11 29.75 36.24 -40.97
C SER A 11 29.73 37.32 -39.87
N ALA A 12 29.57 38.60 -40.25
CA ALA A 12 29.49 39.70 -39.30
C ALA A 12 28.15 39.76 -38.54
N TRP A 13 27.10 39.12 -39.06
CA TRP A 13 25.79 39.02 -38.39
C TRP A 13 25.74 37.89 -37.36
N ASP A 14 26.51 36.82 -37.55
CA ASP A 14 26.59 35.71 -36.60
C ASP A 14 27.31 36.10 -35.30
N TRP A 15 28.18 37.11 -35.33
CA TRP A 15 28.82 37.66 -34.13
C TRP A 15 27.88 38.55 -33.28
N PHE A 16 26.77 39.01 -33.86
CA PHE A 16 25.79 39.85 -33.15
C PHE A 16 24.63 39.06 -32.53
N LEU A 17 24.49 37.77 -32.84
CA LEU A 17 23.45 36.88 -32.27
C LEU A 17 23.99 35.81 -31.31
N ALA A 18 25.31 35.75 -31.09
CA ALA A 18 25.95 34.83 -30.15
C ALA A 18 26.37 35.47 -28.81
N GLN A 19 25.71 36.57 -28.39
CA GLN A 19 25.73 37.00 -26.99
C GLN A 19 24.47 36.51 -26.27
N THR A 20 24.44 35.21 -25.94
CA THR A 20 23.67 34.81 -24.76
C THR A 20 24.46 35.32 -23.55
N PRO A 21 23.86 36.11 -22.65
CA PRO A 21 24.56 36.52 -21.44
C PRO A 21 24.99 35.26 -20.70
N THR A 22 26.29 35.12 -20.45
CA THR A 22 26.81 34.14 -19.50
C THR A 22 26.14 34.48 -18.15
N PRO A 23 25.31 33.60 -17.56
CA PRO A 23 24.72 33.91 -16.27
C PRO A 23 25.87 34.03 -15.27
N SER A 24 26.12 35.26 -14.82
CA SER A 24 26.86 35.47 -13.59
C SER A 24 26.04 34.84 -12.48
N PRO A 25 26.62 33.97 -11.62
CA PRO A 25 25.86 33.28 -10.60
C PRO A 25 25.25 34.32 -9.67
N SER A 26 23.93 34.48 -9.78
CA SER A 26 23.18 35.28 -8.83
C SER A 26 23.17 34.49 -7.51
N SER A 27 23.47 35.16 -6.40
CA SER A 27 23.54 34.56 -5.06
C SER A 27 22.37 33.63 -4.66
N PRO A 28 21.13 33.79 -5.16
CA PRO A 28 20.02 32.87 -4.86
C PRO A 28 20.21 31.45 -5.41
N GLU A 29 20.87 31.27 -6.55
CA GLU A 29 21.07 29.94 -7.16
C GLU A 29 22.10 29.10 -6.38
N VAL A 30 23.10 29.76 -5.78
CA VAL A 30 24.09 29.10 -4.92
C VAL A 30 23.46 28.62 -3.62
N GLU A 31 22.51 29.38 -3.07
CA GLU A 31 21.74 28.98 -1.88
C GLU A 31 20.78 27.83 -2.19
N LEU A 32 20.14 27.85 -3.36
CA LEU A 32 19.25 26.78 -3.81
C LEU A 32 20.01 25.48 -4.12
N LEU A 33 21.22 25.58 -4.69
CA LEU A 33 22.11 24.44 -4.87
C LEU A 33 22.62 23.89 -3.53
N LYS A 34 22.95 24.76 -2.56
CA LYS A 34 23.30 24.33 -1.19
C LYS A 34 22.14 23.62 -0.50
N SER A 35 20.92 24.15 -0.58
CA SER A 35 19.75 23.53 0.04
C SER A 35 19.43 22.17 -0.58
N GLN A 36 19.63 22.01 -1.89
CA GLN A 36 19.51 20.71 -2.57
C GLN A 36 20.61 19.73 -2.15
N LEU A 37 21.85 20.19 -1.98
CA LEU A 37 22.96 19.37 -1.52
C LEU A 37 22.77 18.92 -0.06
N GLU A 38 22.26 19.79 0.80
CA GLU A 38 21.90 19.46 2.19
C GLU A 38 20.72 18.49 2.25
N PHE A 39 19.70 18.68 1.40
CA PHE A 39 18.58 17.73 1.29
C PHE A 39 19.05 16.34 0.83
N LEU A 40 19.94 16.28 -0.16
CA LEU A 40 20.52 15.01 -0.63
C LEU A 40 21.40 14.36 0.44
N LYS A 41 22.15 15.16 1.20
CA LYS A 41 22.97 14.67 2.31
C LYS A 41 22.11 14.13 3.46
N ASP A 42 21.07 14.87 3.88
CA ASP A 42 20.12 14.44 4.92
C ASP A 42 19.36 13.18 4.48
N SER A 43 18.97 13.10 3.20
CA SER A 43 18.34 11.91 2.62
C SER A 43 19.29 10.71 2.64
N ASN A 44 20.57 10.90 2.33
CA ASN A 44 21.56 9.83 2.35
C ASN A 44 21.89 9.36 3.79
N THR A 45 21.90 10.28 4.76
CA THR A 45 22.04 9.93 6.19
C THR A 45 20.82 9.18 6.72
N ARG A 46 19.60 9.62 6.37
CA ARG A 46 18.35 8.91 6.71
C ARG A 46 18.27 7.53 6.06
N LEU A 47 18.77 7.37 4.84
CA LEU A 47 18.92 6.06 4.19
C LEU A 47 19.92 5.17 4.92
N GLY A 48 21.05 5.72 5.36
CA GLY A 48 22.04 5.01 6.19
C GLY A 48 21.46 4.52 7.50
N GLU A 49 20.77 5.38 8.25
CA GLU A 49 20.13 5.01 9.52
C GLU A 49 18.99 4.00 9.34
N SER A 50 18.21 4.12 8.27
CA SER A 50 17.15 3.17 7.93
C SER A 50 17.73 1.81 7.52
N PHE A 51 18.84 1.78 6.78
CA PHE A 51 19.53 0.56 6.39
C PHE A 51 20.17 -0.13 7.60
N THR A 52 20.77 0.61 8.53
CA THR A 52 21.30 0.03 9.78
C THR A 52 20.19 -0.57 10.65
N ARG A 53 19.02 0.08 10.76
CA ARG A 53 17.86 -0.49 11.46
C ARG A 53 17.29 -1.71 10.75
N PHE A 54 17.24 -1.70 9.42
CA PHE A 54 16.79 -2.84 8.62
C PHE A 54 17.74 -4.04 8.74
N VAL A 55 19.05 -3.82 8.66
CA VAL A 55 20.07 -4.87 8.85
C VAL A 55 20.04 -5.42 10.28
N GLY A 56 19.85 -4.56 11.29
CA GLY A 56 19.67 -4.99 12.67
C GLY A 56 18.42 -5.85 12.88
N ALA A 57 17.29 -5.45 12.28
CA ALA A 57 16.05 -6.23 12.30
C ALA A 57 16.21 -7.58 11.57
N MET A 58 16.86 -7.58 10.39
CA MET A 58 17.18 -8.80 9.63
C MET A 58 18.09 -9.76 10.39
N GLN A 59 19.13 -9.27 11.07
CA GLN A 59 20.00 -10.09 11.91
C GLN A 59 19.22 -10.73 13.07
N PHE A 60 18.34 -9.97 13.72
CA PHE A 60 17.46 -10.50 14.77
C PHE A 60 16.51 -11.57 14.21
N THR A 61 15.89 -11.32 13.05
CA THR A 61 15.04 -12.28 12.35
C THR A 61 15.79 -13.57 12.02
N LEU A 62 17.03 -13.48 11.53
CA LEU A 62 17.86 -14.65 11.24
C LEU A 62 18.27 -15.42 12.49
N VAL A 63 18.51 -14.75 13.62
CA VAL A 63 18.79 -15.42 14.91
C VAL A 63 17.56 -16.14 15.43
N VAL A 64 16.37 -15.52 15.37
CA VAL A 64 15.11 -16.12 15.81
C VAL A 64 14.71 -17.28 14.91
N PHE A 65 14.78 -17.13 13.59
CA PHE A 65 14.51 -18.23 12.66
C PHE A 65 15.59 -19.31 12.69
N GLY A 66 16.85 -18.96 12.96
CA GLY A 66 17.93 -19.92 13.19
C GLY A 66 17.73 -20.75 14.46
N ALA A 67 17.29 -20.11 15.55
CA ALA A 67 16.93 -20.79 16.78
C ALA A 67 15.69 -21.68 16.59
N LEU A 68 14.64 -21.19 15.94
CA LEU A 68 13.43 -21.97 15.63
C LEU A 68 13.72 -23.12 14.65
N GLY A 69 14.55 -22.89 13.63
CA GLY A 69 14.99 -23.92 12.69
C GLY A 69 15.85 -25.00 13.35
N GLY A 70 16.75 -24.61 14.25
CA GLY A 70 17.52 -25.54 15.08
C GLY A 70 16.63 -26.35 16.03
N LEU A 71 15.63 -25.70 16.64
CA LEU A 71 14.65 -26.36 17.51
C LEU A 71 13.78 -27.35 16.71
N LEU A 72 13.31 -26.96 15.53
CA LEU A 72 12.53 -27.84 14.66
C LEU A 72 13.36 -29.02 14.14
N ALA A 73 14.60 -28.81 13.73
CA ALA A 73 15.50 -29.90 13.31
C ALA A 73 15.81 -30.88 14.46
N TYR A 74 15.94 -30.38 15.69
CA TYR A 74 16.14 -31.19 16.89
C TYR A 74 14.87 -31.96 17.29
N VAL A 75 13.69 -31.33 17.18
CA VAL A 75 12.38 -31.90 17.55
C VAL A 75 11.86 -32.87 16.49
N VAL A 76 12.14 -32.69 15.21
CA VAL A 76 11.81 -33.69 14.17
C VAL A 76 12.69 -34.95 14.32
N GLY A 77 13.87 -34.83 14.95
CA GLY A 77 14.77 -35.95 15.23
C GLY A 77 14.44 -36.77 16.49
N LYS A 78 13.57 -36.29 17.41
CA LYS A 78 13.25 -37.01 18.67
C LYS A 78 11.79 -36.85 19.11
N ASN A 79 11.27 -37.90 19.73
CA ASN A 79 9.90 -38.02 20.25
C ASN A 79 9.40 -36.75 20.97
N LEU A 80 8.15 -36.36 20.69
CA LEU A 80 7.42 -35.19 21.22
C LEU A 80 7.53 -34.99 22.75
N ASP A 81 7.73 -36.07 23.52
CA ASP A 81 7.89 -36.02 24.97
C ASP A 81 9.22 -35.39 25.41
N ASP A 82 10.30 -35.55 24.64
CA ASP A 82 11.59 -34.92 24.92
C ASP A 82 11.53 -33.41 24.63
N ALA A 83 10.77 -32.99 23.62
CA ALA A 83 10.57 -31.57 23.29
C ALA A 83 9.85 -30.83 24.43
N LYS A 84 8.82 -31.45 25.01
CA LYS A 84 8.11 -30.90 26.16
C LYS A 84 9.00 -30.81 27.40
N LYS A 85 9.88 -31.79 27.61
CA LYS A 85 10.79 -31.86 28.76
C LYS A 85 11.94 -30.86 28.66
N VAL A 86 12.53 -30.70 27.48
CA VAL A 86 13.58 -29.71 27.21
C VAL A 86 13.03 -28.29 27.27
N ALA A 87 11.84 -28.05 26.71
CA ALA A 87 11.15 -26.77 26.85
C ALA A 87 10.87 -26.45 28.33
N SER A 88 10.35 -27.41 29.09
CA SER A 88 10.04 -27.20 30.51
C SER A 88 11.29 -26.99 31.38
N GLN A 89 12.43 -27.61 31.04
CA GLN A 89 13.70 -27.43 31.75
C GLN A 89 14.39 -26.11 31.39
N MET A 90 14.37 -25.68 30.13
CA MET A 90 14.83 -24.33 29.73
C MET A 90 13.97 -23.23 30.38
N ILE A 91 12.65 -23.42 30.44
CA ILE A 91 11.72 -22.48 31.10
C ILE A 91 12.05 -22.31 32.59
N HIS A 92 12.52 -23.35 33.28
CA HIS A 92 12.86 -23.27 34.71
C HIS A 92 14.25 -22.69 34.99
N GLN A 93 15.21 -22.81 34.06
CA GLN A 93 16.57 -22.27 34.24
C GLN A 93 16.71 -20.80 33.84
N GLU A 94 15.84 -20.29 32.96
CA GLU A 94 15.89 -18.89 32.47
C GLU A 94 14.99 -17.92 33.28
N MET A 95 14.45 -18.36 34.43
CA MET A 95 13.55 -17.59 35.30
C MET A 95 14.30 -16.60 36.24
N GLU A 96 15.26 -15.82 35.72
CA GLU A 96 15.67 -14.58 36.37
C GLU A 96 14.92 -13.40 35.73
N GLY A 97 13.90 -12.93 36.46
CA GLY A 97 13.06 -11.71 36.39
C GLY A 97 12.93 -10.85 35.11
N GLN A 98 13.98 -10.67 34.33
CA GLN A 98 14.01 -9.83 33.14
C GLN A 98 13.68 -10.60 31.85
N VAL A 99 14.08 -11.87 31.74
CA VAL A 99 13.83 -12.66 30.52
C VAL A 99 12.36 -13.10 30.41
N ALA A 100 11.71 -13.43 31.53
CA ALA A 100 10.30 -13.82 31.55
C ALA A 100 9.36 -12.67 31.11
N ALA A 101 9.65 -11.43 31.52
CA ALA A 101 8.87 -10.26 31.12
C ALA A 101 9.03 -9.94 29.63
N LEU A 102 10.24 -10.10 29.08
CA LEU A 102 10.52 -9.92 27.66
C LEU A 102 9.86 -11.02 26.81
N LEU A 103 9.96 -12.29 27.23
CA LEU A 103 9.29 -13.40 26.56
C LEU A 103 7.77 -13.26 26.57
N GLN A 104 7.18 -12.83 27.69
CA GLN A 104 5.73 -12.60 27.78
C GLN A 104 5.30 -11.47 26.84
N THR A 105 6.07 -10.38 26.79
CA THR A 105 5.82 -9.27 25.87
C THR A 105 5.87 -9.73 24.41
N GLU A 106 6.86 -10.56 24.07
CA GLU A 106 7.01 -11.07 22.72
C GLU A 106 5.90 -12.07 22.34
N ILE A 107 5.50 -12.94 23.27
CA ILE A 107 4.35 -13.84 23.07
C ILE A 107 3.07 -13.04 22.85
N GLU A 108 2.82 -11.98 23.62
CA GLU A 108 1.65 -11.12 23.43
C GLU A 108 1.72 -10.34 22.11
N ASN A 109 2.91 -9.87 21.71
CA ASN A 109 3.12 -9.26 20.39
C ASN A 109 2.84 -10.23 19.25
N VAL A 110 3.36 -11.46 19.32
CA VAL A 110 3.11 -12.52 18.33
C VAL A 110 1.64 -12.89 18.30
N LYS A 111 0.98 -13.07 19.45
CA LYS A 111 -0.47 -13.30 19.51
C LYS A 111 -1.25 -12.16 18.85
N ARG A 112 -0.86 -10.91 19.10
CA ARG A 112 -1.50 -9.74 18.49
C ARG A 112 -1.31 -9.74 16.98
N THR A 113 -0.11 -10.03 16.49
CA THR A 113 0.19 -10.14 15.06
C THR A 113 -0.57 -11.31 14.41
N LEU A 114 -0.62 -12.47 15.05
CA LEU A 114 -1.36 -13.63 14.55
C LEU A 114 -2.87 -13.38 14.54
N ARG A 115 -3.42 -12.71 15.56
CA ARG A 115 -4.83 -12.29 15.57
C ARG A 115 -5.12 -11.33 14.43
N ARG A 116 -4.20 -10.39 14.17
CA ARG A 116 -4.31 -9.42 13.08
C ARG A 116 -4.36 -10.08 11.71
N GLU A 117 -3.42 -10.96 11.43
CA GLU A 117 -3.41 -11.69 10.16
C GLU A 117 -4.58 -12.68 10.04
N ARG A 118 -5.10 -13.22 11.15
CA ARG A 118 -6.33 -14.02 11.15
C ARG A 118 -7.55 -13.22 10.72
N VAL A 119 -7.67 -11.95 11.13
CA VAL A 119 -8.77 -11.07 10.69
C VAL A 119 -8.70 -10.90 9.17
N ILE A 120 -7.53 -10.59 8.63
CA ILE A 120 -7.32 -10.43 7.17
C ILE A 120 -7.71 -11.72 6.44
N GLY A 121 -7.21 -12.88 6.87
CA GLY A 121 -7.52 -14.15 6.22
C GLY A 121 -9.00 -14.54 6.27
N ALA A 122 -9.70 -14.22 7.37
CA ALA A 122 -11.11 -14.56 7.56
C ALA A 122 -12.08 -13.56 6.91
N THR A 123 -11.61 -12.39 6.49
CA THR A 123 -12.45 -11.34 5.93
C THR A 123 -12.85 -11.66 4.50
N LEU A 124 -14.13 -11.52 4.20
CA LEU A 124 -14.69 -11.73 2.87
C LEU A 124 -14.65 -10.43 2.08
N VAL A 125 -13.90 -10.42 0.98
CA VAL A 125 -13.70 -9.24 0.12
C VAL A 125 -14.35 -9.48 -1.23
N ASP A 126 -15.29 -8.61 -1.60
CA ASP A 126 -15.85 -8.59 -2.95
C ASP A 126 -15.16 -7.51 -3.77
N TYR A 127 -14.47 -7.93 -4.82
CA TYR A 127 -13.86 -7.04 -5.78
C TYR A 127 -14.82 -6.84 -6.95
N TYR A 128 -15.34 -5.62 -7.08
CA TYR A 128 -16.32 -5.25 -8.08
C TYR A 128 -15.70 -4.35 -9.15
N LEU A 129 -15.74 -4.83 -10.39
CA LEU A 129 -15.34 -4.09 -11.58
C LEU A 129 -16.38 -4.32 -12.67
N GLN A 130 -17.22 -3.32 -12.89
CA GLN A 130 -18.34 -3.44 -13.81
C GLN A 130 -17.87 -3.75 -15.25
N ASP A 131 -18.54 -4.72 -15.89
CA ASP A 131 -18.38 -5.07 -17.31
C ASP A 131 -16.94 -5.47 -17.71
N ALA A 132 -16.10 -5.87 -16.75
CA ALA A 132 -14.75 -6.34 -17.03
C ALA A 132 -14.73 -7.67 -17.80
N SER A 133 -13.78 -7.76 -18.74
CA SER A 133 -13.48 -9.00 -19.45
C SER A 133 -12.55 -9.94 -18.68
N THR A 134 -11.68 -9.39 -17.84
CA THR A 134 -10.69 -10.14 -17.07
C THR A 134 -10.46 -9.51 -15.69
N GLU A 135 -9.94 -10.30 -14.76
CA GLU A 135 -9.55 -9.83 -13.43
C GLU A 135 -8.36 -8.86 -13.50
N PRO A 136 -8.43 -7.67 -12.87
CA PRO A 136 -7.31 -6.75 -12.81
C PRO A 136 -6.19 -7.29 -11.92
N SER A 137 -4.98 -6.74 -12.07
CA SER A 137 -3.81 -7.19 -11.31
C SER A 137 -4.00 -6.98 -9.79
N GLU A 138 -4.72 -5.94 -9.42
CA GLU A 138 -5.03 -5.51 -8.07
C GLU A 138 -5.88 -6.53 -7.30
N PHE A 139 -6.77 -7.25 -7.99
CA PHE A 139 -7.50 -8.37 -7.42
C PHE A 139 -6.55 -9.45 -6.86
N LYS A 140 -5.52 -9.79 -7.64
CA LYS A 140 -4.49 -10.78 -7.24
C LYS A 140 -3.58 -10.27 -6.13
N LEU A 141 -3.39 -8.94 -6.04
CA LEU A 141 -2.62 -8.35 -4.95
C LEU A 141 -3.30 -8.54 -3.59
N LEU A 142 -4.64 -8.48 -3.53
CA LEU A 142 -5.38 -8.77 -2.29
C LEU A 142 -5.19 -10.23 -1.85
N GLN A 143 -5.26 -11.16 -2.80
CA GLN A 143 -4.99 -12.57 -2.52
C GLN A 143 -3.55 -12.78 -2.02
N THR A 144 -2.58 -12.14 -2.66
CA THR A 144 -1.16 -12.20 -2.29
C THR A 144 -0.90 -11.59 -0.91
N ARG A 145 -1.66 -10.55 -0.52
CA ARG A 145 -1.59 -9.95 0.81
C ARG A 145 -2.03 -10.93 1.92
N GLY A 146 -2.82 -11.95 1.59
CA GLY A 146 -3.29 -12.94 2.56
C GLY A 146 -4.80 -12.90 2.79
N PHE A 147 -5.57 -12.13 2.01
CA PHE A 147 -7.02 -12.30 1.98
C PHE A 147 -7.34 -13.63 1.30
N GLN A 148 -7.87 -14.59 2.06
CA GLN A 148 -8.12 -15.94 1.56
C GLN A 148 -9.47 -16.03 0.81
N ASN A 149 -10.38 -15.09 1.06
CA ASN A 149 -11.74 -15.08 0.52
C ASN A 149 -11.97 -13.80 -0.29
N VAL A 150 -11.35 -13.71 -1.47
CA VAL A 150 -11.57 -12.61 -2.42
C VAL A 150 -12.42 -13.12 -3.58
N ARG A 151 -13.56 -12.48 -3.86
CA ARG A 151 -14.48 -12.84 -4.94
C ARG A 151 -14.51 -11.73 -5.98
N PHE A 152 -14.45 -12.09 -7.26
CA PHE A 152 -14.54 -11.13 -8.34
C PHE A 152 -15.96 -11.04 -8.90
N HIS A 153 -16.47 -9.81 -9.02
CA HIS A 153 -17.82 -9.51 -9.46
C HIS A 153 -17.79 -8.51 -10.61
N ILE A 154 -18.43 -8.88 -11.72
CA ILE A 154 -18.58 -8.02 -12.91
C ILE A 154 -19.97 -7.42 -13.03
N GLU A 155 -20.96 -8.06 -12.42
CA GLU A 155 -22.36 -7.66 -12.44
C GLU A 155 -22.85 -7.30 -11.05
N GLU A 156 -23.60 -6.21 -10.93
CA GLU A 156 -24.22 -5.77 -9.68
C GLU A 156 -25.14 -6.87 -9.09
N GLY A 157 -25.88 -7.58 -9.96
CA GLY A 157 -26.75 -8.69 -9.55
C GLY A 157 -26.01 -9.84 -8.88
N SER A 158 -24.74 -10.07 -9.24
CA SER A 158 -23.90 -11.08 -8.61
C SER A 158 -23.47 -10.67 -7.20
N LEU A 159 -23.18 -9.37 -7.01
CA LEU A 159 -22.81 -8.80 -5.72
C LEU A 159 -24.00 -8.84 -4.73
N ARG A 160 -25.20 -8.47 -5.18
CA ARG A 160 -26.42 -8.49 -4.35
C ARG A 160 -26.75 -9.85 -3.74
N ARG A 161 -26.36 -10.96 -4.37
CA ARG A 161 -26.64 -12.32 -3.88
C ARG A 161 -25.75 -12.72 -2.72
N SER A 162 -24.62 -12.07 -2.56
CA SER A 162 -23.60 -12.49 -1.60
C SER A 162 -22.70 -11.32 -1.28
N LEU A 163 -22.98 -10.66 -0.16
CA LEU A 163 -22.27 -9.45 0.25
C LEU A 163 -21.14 -9.78 1.21
N GLY A 164 -19.97 -9.26 0.90
CA GLY A 164 -18.76 -9.35 1.70
C GLY A 164 -18.72 -8.35 2.85
N ASP A 165 -17.74 -8.55 3.71
CA ASP A 165 -17.38 -7.62 4.78
C ASP A 165 -16.84 -6.31 4.19
N ILE A 166 -16.14 -6.42 3.05
CA ILE A 166 -15.56 -5.32 2.30
C ILE A 166 -15.96 -5.46 0.84
N VAL A 167 -16.30 -4.33 0.21
CA VAL A 167 -16.44 -4.23 -1.24
C VAL A 167 -15.38 -3.28 -1.78
N VAL A 168 -14.60 -3.73 -2.75
CA VAL A 168 -13.69 -2.90 -3.53
C VAL A 168 -14.40 -2.51 -4.82
N LEU A 169 -14.66 -1.22 -5.04
CA LEU A 169 -15.11 -0.69 -6.32
C LEU A 169 -13.90 -0.20 -7.11
N ASP A 170 -13.64 -0.81 -8.26
CA ASP A 170 -12.54 -0.44 -9.13
C ASP A 170 -13.02 0.51 -10.24
N LEU A 171 -12.79 1.81 -10.03
CA LEU A 171 -13.05 2.82 -11.06
C LEU A 171 -11.82 3.02 -11.94
N GLU A 172 -10.62 2.68 -11.48
CA GLU A 172 -9.39 2.90 -12.24
C GLU A 172 -9.33 2.02 -13.50
N ASN A 173 -9.72 0.75 -13.37
CA ASN A 173 -9.77 -0.20 -14.48
C ASN A 173 -11.13 -0.23 -15.19
N TRP A 174 -12.05 0.68 -14.83
CA TRP A 174 -13.36 0.75 -15.46
C TRP A 174 -13.29 1.48 -16.81
N GLU A 175 -14.00 0.93 -17.79
CA GLU A 175 -14.20 1.52 -19.10
C GLU A 175 -15.69 1.69 -19.37
N ASN A 176 -16.07 2.76 -20.07
CA ASN A 176 -17.45 2.94 -20.49
C ASN A 176 -17.78 2.06 -21.71
N ALA A 177 -19.05 2.06 -22.14
CA ALA A 177 -19.49 1.28 -23.31
C ALA A 177 -18.79 1.66 -24.63
N ALA A 178 -18.12 2.80 -24.69
CA ALA A 178 -17.32 3.24 -25.83
C ALA A 178 -15.84 2.83 -25.72
N GLY A 179 -15.43 2.14 -24.65
CA GLY A 179 -14.03 1.76 -24.37
C GLY A 179 -13.17 2.91 -23.85
N GLU A 180 -13.78 4.01 -23.41
CA GLU A 180 -13.06 5.13 -22.80
C GLU A 180 -12.83 4.83 -21.32
N ALA A 181 -11.57 4.86 -20.90
CA ALA A 181 -11.18 4.61 -19.52
C ALA A 181 -11.69 5.72 -18.60
N PHE A 182 -11.97 5.40 -17.34
CA PHE A 182 -12.42 6.38 -16.35
C PHE A 182 -11.51 7.61 -16.23
N SER A 183 -10.19 7.40 -16.34
CA SER A 183 -9.18 8.47 -16.28
C SER A 183 -9.26 9.46 -17.46
N GLN A 184 -9.82 9.04 -18.60
CA GLN A 184 -9.94 9.85 -19.82
C GLN A 184 -11.19 10.74 -19.84
N LEU A 185 -12.19 10.40 -19.03
CA LEU A 185 -13.40 11.21 -18.87
C LEU A 185 -13.10 12.64 -18.39
N SER A 186 -13.98 13.59 -18.67
CA SER A 186 -13.91 14.93 -18.07
C SER A 186 -14.12 14.89 -16.55
N GLU A 187 -13.68 15.92 -15.82
CA GLU A 187 -13.85 15.99 -14.35
C GLU A 187 -15.32 15.83 -13.94
N ASP A 188 -16.23 16.54 -14.59
CA ASP A 188 -17.67 16.46 -14.31
C ASP A 188 -18.24 15.07 -14.59
N MET A 189 -17.79 14.41 -15.66
CA MET A 189 -18.23 13.05 -15.99
C MET A 189 -17.67 12.02 -15.01
N ARG A 190 -16.41 12.15 -14.59
CA ARG A 190 -15.82 11.29 -13.55
C ARG A 190 -16.59 11.40 -12.24
N GLU A 191 -16.93 12.61 -11.83
CA GLU A 191 -17.73 12.81 -10.62
C GLU A 191 -19.11 12.18 -10.71
N GLN A 192 -19.82 12.45 -11.80
CA GLN A 192 -21.15 11.88 -12.00
C GLN A 192 -21.12 10.35 -12.07
N GLN A 193 -20.12 9.79 -12.72
CA GLN A 193 -19.98 8.34 -12.86
C GLN A 193 -19.57 7.68 -11.54
N ALA A 194 -18.60 8.23 -10.82
CA ALA A 194 -18.21 7.74 -9.49
C ALA A 194 -19.39 7.82 -8.52
N LYS A 195 -20.07 8.97 -8.47
CA LYS A 195 -21.27 9.15 -7.64
C LYS A 195 -22.34 8.10 -7.94
N ARG A 196 -22.64 7.89 -9.23
CA ARG A 196 -23.64 6.90 -9.64
C ARG A 196 -23.28 5.50 -9.16
N GLN A 197 -22.04 5.04 -9.41
CA GLN A 197 -21.62 3.69 -9.02
C GLN A 197 -21.58 3.52 -7.50
N VAL A 198 -21.05 4.51 -6.79
CA VAL A 198 -21.00 4.51 -5.32
C VAL A 198 -22.41 4.49 -4.73
N ASP A 199 -23.33 5.31 -5.21
CA ASP A 199 -24.71 5.34 -4.71
C ASP A 199 -25.45 4.04 -4.96
N THR A 200 -25.28 3.47 -6.16
CA THR A 200 -25.85 2.17 -6.50
C THR A 200 -25.37 1.10 -5.53
N LEU A 201 -24.06 1.04 -5.26
CA LEU A 201 -23.52 0.10 -4.26
C LEU A 201 -24.03 0.40 -2.86
N LEU A 202 -23.95 1.64 -2.39
CA LEU A 202 -24.37 1.99 -1.03
C LEU A 202 -25.86 1.75 -0.76
N SER A 203 -26.70 1.70 -1.80
CA SER A 203 -28.11 1.34 -1.71
C SER A 203 -28.35 -0.15 -1.41
N ILE A 204 -27.36 -1.01 -1.69
CA ILE A 204 -27.44 -2.46 -1.51
C ILE A 204 -26.56 -2.99 -0.40
N LEU A 205 -25.47 -2.27 -0.09
CA LEU A 205 -24.52 -2.68 0.94
C LEU A 205 -25.07 -2.37 2.34
N PRO A 206 -24.99 -3.32 3.29
CA PRO A 206 -25.19 -3.06 4.70
C PRO A 206 -24.36 -1.86 5.18
N THR A 207 -24.82 -1.21 6.25
CA THR A 207 -24.09 -0.11 6.87
C THR A 207 -22.75 -0.56 7.48
N SER A 208 -22.65 -1.84 7.88
CA SER A 208 -21.43 -2.47 8.41
C SER A 208 -20.42 -2.89 7.34
N THR A 209 -20.80 -2.92 6.06
CA THR A 209 -19.88 -3.19 4.96
C THR A 209 -19.04 -1.96 4.65
N VAL A 210 -17.72 -2.14 4.54
CA VAL A 210 -16.80 -1.08 4.15
C VAL A 210 -16.63 -1.05 2.63
N LEU A 211 -16.77 0.12 2.01
CA LEU A 211 -16.56 0.33 0.58
C LEU A 211 -15.19 0.98 0.34
N VAL A 212 -14.27 0.27 -0.30
CA VAL A 212 -12.98 0.82 -0.75
C VAL A 212 -13.10 1.17 -2.22
N VAL A 213 -12.84 2.42 -2.60
CA VAL A 213 -12.96 2.89 -3.99
C VAL A 213 -11.58 3.10 -4.58
N TYR A 214 -11.17 2.26 -5.52
CA TYR A 214 -9.90 2.38 -6.23
C TYR A 214 -10.03 3.35 -7.41
N VAL A 215 -9.40 4.52 -7.30
CA VAL A 215 -9.46 5.60 -8.28
C VAL A 215 -8.24 6.51 -8.15
N ARG A 216 -7.49 6.74 -9.25
CA ARG A 216 -6.31 7.64 -9.20
C ARG A 216 -6.67 9.13 -9.25
N SER A 217 -7.82 9.47 -9.81
CA SER A 217 -8.29 10.84 -9.90
C SER A 217 -8.97 11.30 -8.60
N THR A 218 -8.98 12.62 -8.36
CA THR A 218 -9.71 13.18 -7.22
C THR A 218 -11.21 13.17 -7.52
N VAL A 219 -11.97 12.56 -6.61
CA VAL A 219 -13.44 12.51 -6.64
C VAL A 219 -13.94 13.09 -5.30
N LYS A 220 -14.36 14.36 -5.32
CA LYS A 220 -14.93 15.15 -4.22
C LYS A 220 -16.07 14.40 -3.54
N TYR A 221 -16.91 13.71 -4.31
CA TYR A 221 -18.05 12.96 -3.76
C TYR A 221 -17.63 11.91 -2.71
N LEU A 222 -16.45 11.28 -2.87
CA LEU A 222 -15.96 10.28 -1.92
C LEU A 222 -15.68 10.87 -0.53
N PHE A 223 -15.34 12.16 -0.44
CA PHE A 223 -15.14 12.86 0.84
C PHE A 223 -16.46 13.29 1.49
N GLU A 224 -17.51 13.45 0.71
CA GLU A 224 -18.85 13.80 1.22
C GLU A 224 -19.53 12.57 1.81
N VAL A 225 -19.55 11.47 1.05
CA VAL A 225 -20.25 10.24 1.41
C VAL A 225 -19.57 9.46 2.55
N SER A 226 -18.25 9.64 2.74
CA SER A 226 -17.49 9.02 3.84
C SER A 226 -17.81 9.58 5.23
N LYS A 227 -18.62 10.64 5.33
CA LYS A 227 -19.09 11.18 6.61
C LYS A 227 -20.11 10.29 7.31
N ASP A 228 -20.95 9.61 6.52
CA ASP A 228 -22.09 8.82 7.02
C ASP A 228 -21.90 7.31 6.80
N ARG A 229 -20.92 6.91 5.99
CA ARG A 229 -20.64 5.52 5.60
C ARG A 229 -19.15 5.24 5.64
N TYR A 230 -18.78 3.98 5.86
CA TYR A 230 -17.40 3.53 5.74
C TYR A 230 -16.96 3.47 4.27
N VAL A 231 -16.56 4.62 3.72
CA VAL A 231 -16.07 4.75 2.34
C VAL A 231 -14.64 5.25 2.34
N LEU A 232 -13.73 4.50 1.72
CA LEU A 232 -12.29 4.78 1.72
C LEU A 232 -11.77 4.91 0.27
N PRO A 233 -11.29 6.08 -0.15
CA PRO A 233 -10.63 6.21 -1.45
C PRO A 233 -9.22 5.62 -1.41
N ALA A 234 -8.84 4.87 -2.45
CA ALA A 234 -7.49 4.36 -2.68
C ALA A 234 -7.00 4.85 -4.05
N ASN A 235 -5.88 5.56 -4.08
CA ASN A 235 -5.38 6.20 -5.31
C ASN A 235 -4.16 5.52 -5.92
N ASN A 236 -3.74 4.39 -5.37
CA ASN A 236 -2.70 3.53 -5.90
C ASN A 236 -2.82 2.12 -5.28
N PRO A 237 -2.17 1.09 -5.87
CA PRO A 237 -2.27 -0.29 -5.37
C PRO A 237 -1.84 -0.46 -3.90
N VAL A 238 -0.85 0.32 -3.42
CA VAL A 238 -0.39 0.24 -2.03
C VAL A 238 -1.50 0.72 -1.09
N THR A 239 -2.12 1.86 -1.39
CA THR A 239 -3.25 2.37 -0.60
C THR A 239 -4.49 1.48 -0.72
N LEU A 240 -4.71 0.82 -1.85
CA LEU A 240 -5.80 -0.14 -2.01
C LEU A 240 -5.64 -1.31 -1.04
N ILE A 241 -4.47 -1.94 -1.03
CA ILE A 241 -4.18 -3.06 -0.13
C ILE A 241 -4.22 -2.61 1.33
N GLY A 242 -3.62 -1.46 1.65
CA GLY A 242 -3.62 -0.89 2.99
C GLY A 242 -5.03 -0.60 3.50
N ASN A 243 -5.82 0.15 2.75
CA ASN A 243 -7.19 0.50 3.12
C ASN A 243 -8.08 -0.74 3.21
N THR A 244 -7.88 -1.76 2.38
CA THR A 244 -8.62 -3.03 2.47
C THR A 244 -8.25 -3.79 3.75
N ALA A 245 -6.97 -3.79 4.15
CA ALA A 245 -6.54 -4.38 5.42
C ALA A 245 -7.11 -3.62 6.62
N ASP A 246 -7.13 -2.30 6.58
CA ASP A 246 -7.72 -1.46 7.62
C ASP A 246 -9.24 -1.67 7.71
N ALA A 247 -9.92 -1.73 6.56
CA ALA A 247 -11.33 -2.05 6.45
C ALA A 247 -11.67 -3.41 7.07
N ALA A 248 -10.78 -4.40 6.99
CA ALA A 248 -10.98 -5.72 7.58
C ALA A 248 -11.09 -5.65 9.12
N TYR A 249 -10.28 -4.80 9.73
CA TYR A 249 -10.36 -4.55 11.18
C TYR A 249 -11.65 -3.83 11.57
N VAL A 250 -12.07 -2.84 10.78
CA VAL A 250 -13.33 -2.12 11.01
C VAL A 250 -14.52 -3.09 10.92
N ALA A 251 -14.61 -3.87 9.84
CA ALA A 251 -15.69 -4.83 9.65
C ALA A 251 -15.71 -5.93 10.74
N ALA A 252 -14.54 -6.39 11.21
CA ALA A 252 -14.46 -7.31 12.33
C ALA A 252 -14.92 -6.68 13.67
N GLY A 253 -14.61 -5.40 13.88
CA GLY A 253 -15.07 -4.64 15.03
C GLY A 253 -16.59 -4.48 15.07
N GLU A 254 -17.18 -4.05 13.96
CA GLU A 254 -18.65 -3.89 13.81
C GLU A 254 -19.39 -5.21 14.05
N ARG A 255 -18.94 -6.31 13.45
CA ARG A 255 -19.53 -7.64 13.71
C ARG A 255 -19.47 -8.05 15.18
N SER A 256 -18.43 -7.66 15.89
CA SER A 256 -18.31 -7.99 17.32
C SER A 256 -19.28 -7.15 18.16
N ALA A 257 -19.51 -5.89 17.78
CA ALA A 257 -20.47 -5.00 18.43
C ALA A 257 -21.93 -5.42 18.19
N GLU A 258 -22.29 -5.87 16.99
CA GLU A 258 -23.65 -6.37 16.67
C GLU A 258 -24.03 -7.65 17.44
N ASN A 259 -23.03 -8.46 17.85
CA ASN A 259 -23.23 -9.72 18.57
C ASN A 259 -23.14 -9.59 20.11
N SER A 260 -22.91 -8.39 20.63
CA SER A 260 -22.76 -8.11 22.08
C SER A 260 -24.05 -7.56 22.68
#